data_AF-A0A536VD70-F1
#
_entry.id   AF-A0A536VD70-F1
#
_cell.length_a   1.000
_cell.length_b   1.000
_cell.length_c   1.000
_cell.angle_alpha   90.00
_cell.angle_beta   90.00
_cell.angle_gamma   90.00
#
_symmetry.space_group_name_H-M   'P 1'
#
loop_
_entity.id
_entity.type
_entity.pdbx_description
1 polymer ?
#
loop_
_entity_poly.entity_id
_entity_poly.type
_entity_poly.pdbx_seq_one_letter_code
_entity_poly.pdbx_strand_id
1 'polypeptide(L)'
;MKQKPVVLVPACNRMIGQHPFHIVGRKYIDAIRLADCVPLVVPSIADDEIDVMLDLADGVLLTGSPSNVHPSRFGEAVRDTELPLDVERDNWTLPLIPRVLQRGVPLFAICRGFQETNVALGGSLHQAVHEVPQHRDHRGANDAPVEVRYGFAHTVNVEPGGTLEQIIGASPVEVNSVHGQGVGRLADVMHDSKAQQFQSVYYLQGFSGHGLALTGLAGKLVAEAIDGNASRFDTFARIRHRPFPGGRLLRTPALVAGMAYYRLKDLL
;
A
#
# COMPACT_ATOMS: atom_id res chain seq x y z
N MET A 1 -23.94 -19.58 -3.13
CA MET A 1 -23.29 -18.34 -3.64
C MET A 1 -21.86 -18.33 -3.09
N LYS A 2 -20.82 -18.10 -3.91
CA LYS A 2 -19.45 -17.99 -3.39
C LYS A 2 -19.37 -16.68 -2.60
N GLN A 3 -19.01 -16.74 -1.33
CA GLN A 3 -18.89 -15.56 -0.46
C GLN A 3 -17.76 -14.66 -1.00
N LYS A 4 -17.93 -13.34 -0.90
CA LYS A 4 -16.88 -12.40 -1.30
C LYS A 4 -15.70 -12.51 -0.33
N PRO A 5 -14.44 -12.47 -0.80
CA PRO A 5 -13.30 -12.57 0.08
C PRO A 5 -13.22 -11.42 1.09
N VAL A 6 -12.85 -11.70 2.33
CA VAL A 6 -12.63 -10.74 3.40
C VAL A 6 -11.16 -10.33 3.45
N VAL A 7 -10.89 -9.03 3.33
CA VAL A 7 -9.54 -8.47 3.39
C VAL A 7 -9.37 -7.67 4.67
N LEU A 8 -8.47 -8.11 5.54
CA LEU A 8 -8.14 -7.36 6.76
C LEU A 8 -7.34 -6.11 6.41
N VAL A 9 -7.68 -5.02 7.08
CA VAL A 9 -7.01 -3.73 6.93
C VAL A 9 -6.65 -3.19 8.31
N PRO A 10 -5.39 -3.33 8.74
CA PRO A 10 -4.90 -2.72 9.97
C PRO A 10 -5.12 -1.22 10.00
N ALA A 11 -5.76 -0.73 11.07
CA ALA A 11 -5.91 0.68 11.33
C ALA A 11 -4.60 1.33 11.80
N CYS A 12 -4.43 2.61 11.48
CA CYS A 12 -3.43 3.47 12.11
C CYS A 12 -4.03 4.10 13.36
N ASN A 13 -3.18 4.57 14.26
CA ASN A 13 -3.57 5.29 15.47
C ASN A 13 -3.29 6.77 15.29
N ARG A 14 -4.29 7.61 15.56
CA ARG A 14 -4.15 9.06 15.46
C ARG A 14 -4.96 9.79 16.51
N MET A 15 -4.37 10.86 17.05
CA MET A 15 -5.08 11.82 17.87
C MET A 15 -5.95 12.72 17.00
N ILE A 16 -7.25 12.77 17.28
CA ILE A 16 -8.17 13.77 16.73
C ILE A 16 -8.68 14.60 17.90
N GLY A 17 -8.22 15.85 17.97
CA GLY A 17 -8.36 16.64 19.18
C GLY A 17 -7.59 16.00 20.34
N GLN A 18 -8.28 15.70 21.44
CA GLN A 18 -7.70 15.09 22.64
C GLN A 18 -7.96 13.58 22.76
N HIS A 19 -8.56 12.95 21.74
CA HIS A 19 -8.95 11.54 21.82
C HIS A 19 -8.18 10.69 20.78
N PRO A 20 -7.78 9.47 21.16
CA PRO A 20 -7.18 8.52 20.22
C PRO A 20 -8.25 7.87 19.34
N PHE A 21 -7.92 7.65 18.07
CA PHE A 21 -8.78 6.98 17.10
C PHE A 21 -7.99 5.98 16.26
N HIS A 22 -8.62 4.83 15.99
CA HIS A 22 -8.24 3.95 14.91
C HIS A 22 -8.78 4.50 13.59
N ILE A 23 -7.89 4.72 12.62
CA ILE A 23 -8.24 5.33 11.33
C ILE A 23 -7.68 4.52 10.15
N VAL A 24 -8.43 4.51 9.05
CA VAL A 24 -7.97 3.99 7.77
C VAL A 24 -8.27 5.00 6.67
N GLY A 25 -7.32 5.20 5.77
CA GLY A 25 -7.53 6.02 4.58
C GLY A 25 -8.61 5.39 3.68
N ARG A 26 -9.70 6.11 3.44
CA ARG A 26 -10.84 5.68 2.60
C ARG A 26 -10.42 5.07 1.26
N LYS A 27 -9.37 5.61 0.63
CA LYS A 27 -8.79 5.12 -0.63
C LYS A 27 -8.46 3.62 -0.65
N TYR A 28 -8.00 3.07 0.48
CA TYR A 28 -7.64 1.65 0.58
C TYR A 28 -8.89 0.78 0.65
N ILE A 29 -9.90 1.23 1.40
CA ILE A 29 -11.22 0.58 1.52
C ILE A 29 -11.91 0.55 0.15
N ASP A 30 -11.90 1.67 -0.56
CA ASP A 30 -12.49 1.77 -1.88
C ASP A 30 -11.73 0.87 -2.88
N ALA A 31 -10.40 0.73 -2.77
CA ALA A 31 -9.62 -0.19 -3.60
C ALA A 31 -10.02 -1.66 -3.41
N ILE A 32 -10.18 -2.09 -2.16
CA ILE A 32 -10.62 -3.46 -1.84
C ILE A 32 -12.02 -3.72 -2.41
N ARG A 33 -12.93 -2.74 -2.31
CA ARG A 33 -14.28 -2.88 -2.86
C ARG A 33 -14.29 -2.98 -4.39
N LEU A 34 -13.42 -2.21 -5.06
CA LEU A 34 -13.23 -2.33 -6.51
C LEU A 34 -12.68 -3.69 -6.92
N ALA A 35 -12.03 -4.40 -6.00
CA ALA A 35 -11.56 -5.78 -6.16
C ALA A 35 -12.66 -6.84 -6.00
N ASP A 36 -13.91 -6.44 -5.82
CA ASP A 36 -15.02 -7.31 -5.42
C ASP A 36 -14.80 -8.05 -4.08
N CYS A 37 -13.99 -7.44 -3.19
CA CYS A 37 -13.70 -7.95 -1.85
C CYS A 37 -14.40 -7.13 -0.76
N VAL A 38 -14.51 -7.70 0.45
CA VAL A 38 -15.08 -7.05 1.64
C VAL A 38 -13.94 -6.58 2.55
N PRO A 39 -13.76 -5.25 2.74
CA PRO A 39 -12.76 -4.75 3.67
C PRO A 39 -13.24 -4.90 5.11
N LEU A 40 -12.42 -5.49 5.97
CA LEU A 40 -12.59 -5.51 7.42
C LEU A 40 -11.50 -4.65 8.07
N VAL A 41 -11.89 -3.48 8.58
CA VAL A 41 -10.98 -2.61 9.33
C VAL A 41 -10.79 -3.17 10.72
N VAL A 42 -9.53 -3.43 11.08
CA VAL A 42 -9.17 -4.02 12.37
C VAL A 42 -8.48 -2.96 13.23
N PRO A 43 -8.96 -2.69 14.47
CA PRO A 43 -8.29 -1.79 15.39
C PRO A 43 -6.94 -2.38 15.85
N SER A 44 -6.22 -1.67 16.72
CA SER A 44 -5.10 -2.30 17.42
C SER A 44 -5.61 -3.48 18.24
N ILE A 45 -4.95 -4.63 18.13
CA ILE A 45 -5.28 -5.89 18.82
C ILE A 45 -4.06 -6.43 19.57
N ALA A 46 -4.31 -7.29 20.55
CA ALA A 46 -3.30 -8.03 21.28
C ALA A 46 -2.73 -9.21 20.46
N ASP A 47 -1.58 -9.74 20.88
CA ASP A 47 -0.88 -10.80 20.14
C ASP A 47 -1.69 -12.11 20.04
N ASP A 48 -2.47 -12.44 21.06
CA ASP A 48 -3.35 -13.61 21.13
C ASP A 48 -4.62 -13.47 20.27
N GLU A 49 -4.96 -12.25 19.85
CA GLU A 49 -6.09 -11.98 18.95
C GLU A 49 -5.72 -12.09 17.46
N ILE A 50 -4.42 -12.08 17.13
CA ILE A 50 -3.94 -12.10 15.74
C ILE A 50 -4.46 -13.32 14.99
N ASP A 51 -4.33 -14.50 15.60
CA ASP A 51 -4.72 -15.75 14.97
C ASP A 51 -6.24 -15.82 14.76
N VAL A 52 -7.03 -15.27 15.69
CA VAL A 52 -8.49 -15.15 15.57
C VAL A 52 -8.87 -14.23 14.40
N MET A 53 -8.15 -13.12 14.21
CA MET A 53 -8.39 -12.26 13.06
C MET A 53 -8.01 -12.93 11.75
N LEU A 54 -6.90 -13.68 11.71
CA LEU A 54 -6.48 -14.40 10.52
C LEU A 54 -7.43 -15.54 10.13
N ASP A 55 -8.16 -16.14 11.07
CA ASP A 55 -9.21 -17.12 10.78
C ASP A 55 -10.40 -16.50 10.01
N LEU A 56 -10.57 -15.17 10.08
CA LEU A 56 -11.60 -14.42 9.35
C LEU A 56 -11.12 -13.87 8.00
N ALA A 57 -9.83 -14.02 7.69
CA ALA A 57 -9.17 -13.34 6.59
C ALA A 57 -8.96 -14.25 5.39
N ASP A 58 -9.41 -13.80 4.22
CA ASP A 58 -8.97 -14.35 2.93
C ASP A 58 -7.74 -13.62 2.39
N GLY A 59 -7.39 -12.45 2.94
CA GLY A 59 -6.20 -11.68 2.61
C GLY A 59 -5.95 -10.53 3.57
N VAL A 60 -4.76 -9.94 3.51
CA VAL A 60 -4.35 -8.79 4.35
C VAL A 60 -3.80 -7.67 3.49
N LEU A 61 -4.30 -6.44 3.72
CA LEU A 61 -3.77 -5.22 3.12
C LEU A 61 -3.08 -4.34 4.17
N LEU A 62 -1.75 -4.30 4.14
CA LEU A 62 -0.97 -3.33 4.91
C LEU A 62 -0.92 -2.00 4.17
N THR A 63 -1.57 -1.00 4.74
CA THR A 63 -1.72 0.32 4.13
C THR A 63 -0.50 1.20 4.31
N GLY A 64 -0.32 2.19 3.43
CA GLY A 64 0.59 3.30 3.71
C GLY A 64 0.00 4.26 4.75
N SER A 65 0.85 4.91 5.54
CA SER A 65 0.48 5.90 6.55
C SER A 65 1.49 7.04 6.57
N PRO A 66 1.12 8.25 7.05
CA PRO A 66 2.09 9.31 7.35
C PRO A 66 3.10 8.93 8.44
N SER A 67 2.75 8.00 9.34
CA SER A 67 3.66 7.53 10.39
C SER A 67 4.75 6.61 9.84
N ASN A 68 5.88 6.60 10.53
CA ASN A 68 7.04 5.78 10.23
C ASN A 68 7.07 4.52 11.11
N VAL A 69 7.80 3.48 10.69
CA VAL A 69 8.11 2.34 11.56
C VAL A 69 9.13 2.79 12.60
N HIS A 70 8.91 2.44 13.86
CA HIS A 70 9.77 2.88 14.95
C HIS A 70 11.20 2.31 14.81
N PRO A 71 12.26 3.15 14.89
CA PRO A 71 13.66 2.72 14.70
C PRO A 71 14.16 1.56 15.56
N SER A 72 13.66 1.47 16.79
CA SER A 72 13.99 0.33 17.67
C SER A 72 13.58 -1.04 17.11
N ARG A 73 12.62 -1.08 16.16
CA ARG A 73 12.18 -2.33 15.50
C ARG A 73 13.22 -2.89 14.53
N PHE A 74 14.17 -2.07 14.09
CA PHE A 74 15.27 -2.47 13.23
C PHE A 74 16.65 -2.10 13.83
N GLY A 75 16.71 -1.97 15.16
CA GLY A 75 17.97 -1.87 15.92
C GLY A 75 18.62 -0.48 15.94
N GLU A 76 17.88 0.58 15.63
CA GLU A 76 18.41 1.95 15.63
C GLU A 76 17.77 2.85 16.69
N ALA A 77 18.51 3.87 17.12
CA ALA A 77 17.97 4.96 17.93
C ALA A 77 17.11 5.90 17.06
N VAL A 78 16.13 6.56 17.69
CA VAL A 78 15.30 7.56 17.01
C VAL A 78 16.18 8.74 16.59
N ARG A 79 16.25 8.98 15.28
CA ARG A 79 17.03 10.08 14.71
C ARG A 79 16.36 11.44 14.90
N ASP A 80 15.06 11.49 14.68
CA ASP A 80 14.25 12.70 14.75
C ASP A 80 12.95 12.38 15.49
N THR A 81 12.79 12.95 16.67
CA THR A 81 11.63 12.72 17.55
C THR A 81 10.39 13.47 17.10
N GLU A 82 10.49 14.41 16.14
CA GLU A 82 9.35 15.12 15.58
C GLU A 82 8.64 14.31 14.49
N LEU A 83 9.30 13.29 13.93
CA LEU A 83 8.69 12.43 12.93
C LEU A 83 7.56 11.59 13.55
N PRO A 84 6.41 11.46 12.85
CA PRO A 84 5.28 10.72 13.39
C PRO A 84 5.60 9.22 13.51
N LEU A 85 5.41 8.67 14.70
CA LEU A 85 5.58 7.24 15.00
C LEU A 85 4.24 6.67 15.46
N ASP A 86 3.95 5.43 15.07
CA ASP A 86 2.73 4.71 15.46
C ASP A 86 3.14 3.36 16.05
N VAL A 87 3.61 3.41 17.29
CA VAL A 87 4.14 2.24 18.02
C VAL A 87 3.03 1.22 18.27
N GLU A 88 1.79 1.68 18.48
CA GLU A 88 0.64 0.81 18.64
C GLU A 88 0.39 -0.03 17.39
N ARG A 89 0.44 0.56 16.19
CA ARG A 89 0.36 -0.21 14.95
C ARG A 89 1.52 -1.19 14.82
N ASP A 90 2.75 -0.74 15.08
CA ASP A 90 3.94 -1.59 15.00
C ASP A 90 3.87 -2.81 15.94
N ASN A 91 3.26 -2.67 17.11
CA ASN A 91 3.14 -3.73 18.12
C ASN A 91 2.40 -4.96 17.61
N TRP A 92 1.47 -4.81 16.66
CA TRP A 92 0.64 -5.92 16.19
C TRP A 92 0.81 -6.21 14.69
N THR A 93 1.15 -5.22 13.85
CA THR A 93 1.42 -5.48 12.43
C THR A 93 2.72 -6.25 12.23
N LEU A 94 3.77 -5.97 13.03
CA LEU A 94 5.04 -6.69 12.90
C LEU A 94 4.91 -8.19 13.28
N PRO A 95 4.24 -8.58 14.39
CA PRO A 95 3.98 -9.99 14.67
C PRO A 95 2.90 -10.64 13.77
N LEU A 96 2.00 -9.86 13.16
CA LEU A 96 1.00 -10.34 12.19
C LEU A 96 1.67 -10.87 10.91
N ILE A 97 2.64 -10.13 10.37
CA ILE A 97 3.29 -10.44 9.08
C ILE A 97 3.82 -11.88 9.00
N PRO A 98 4.70 -12.37 9.88
CA PRO A 98 5.20 -13.73 9.80
C PRO A 98 4.08 -14.79 9.91
N ARG A 99 3.03 -14.53 10.70
CA ARG A 99 1.87 -15.43 10.84
C ARG A 99 1.02 -15.48 9.57
N VAL A 100 0.79 -14.34 8.92
CA VAL A 100 0.15 -14.26 7.59
C VAL A 100 0.89 -15.14 6.59
N LEU A 101 2.22 -14.99 6.53
CA LEU A 101 3.05 -15.74 5.60
C LEU A 101 3.10 -17.24 5.92
N GLN A 102 3.21 -17.60 7.19
CA GLN A 102 3.20 -19.00 7.64
C GLN A 102 1.89 -19.71 7.29
N ARG A 103 0.75 -18.99 7.36
CA ARG A 103 -0.57 -19.51 6.99
C ARG A 103 -0.82 -19.52 5.47
N GLY A 104 0.08 -18.93 4.68
CA GLY A 104 -0.10 -18.76 3.23
C GLY A 104 -1.20 -17.77 2.86
N VAL A 105 -1.65 -16.95 3.80
CA VAL A 105 -2.66 -15.90 3.55
C VAL A 105 -2.03 -14.83 2.66
N PRO A 106 -2.70 -14.41 1.56
CA PRO A 106 -2.20 -13.34 0.70
C PRO A 106 -1.93 -12.04 1.44
N LEU A 107 -0.72 -11.51 1.30
CA LEU A 107 -0.30 -10.22 1.87
C LEU A 107 -0.03 -9.21 0.76
N PHE A 108 -0.72 -8.08 0.79
CA PHE A 108 -0.41 -6.93 -0.06
C PHE A 108 -0.01 -5.72 0.79
N ALA A 109 1.14 -5.13 0.50
CA ALA A 109 1.78 -4.15 1.37
C ALA A 109 2.17 -2.88 0.59
N ILE A 110 1.70 -1.71 1.07
CA ILE A 110 1.85 -0.42 0.37
C ILE A 110 2.62 0.57 1.24
N CYS A 111 3.68 1.19 0.70
CA CYS A 111 4.46 2.25 1.35
C CYS A 111 4.94 1.82 2.75
N ARG A 112 4.37 2.37 3.83
CA ARG A 112 4.65 1.91 5.22
C ARG A 112 4.40 0.42 5.39
N GLY A 113 3.36 -0.14 4.78
CA GLY A 113 3.09 -1.59 4.81
C GLY A 113 4.27 -2.43 4.32
N PHE A 114 4.92 -1.97 3.25
CA PHE A 114 6.09 -2.64 2.71
C PHE A 114 7.30 -2.52 3.65
N GLN A 115 7.47 -1.37 4.28
CA GLN A 115 8.52 -1.15 5.29
C GLN A 115 8.30 -2.02 6.53
N GLU A 116 7.07 -2.15 7.02
CA GLU A 116 6.69 -3.08 8.09
C GLU A 116 7.04 -4.52 7.70
N THR A 117 6.70 -4.92 6.48
CA THR A 117 7.00 -6.27 5.95
C THR A 117 8.50 -6.55 5.96
N ASN A 118 9.31 -5.61 5.46
CA ASN A 118 10.76 -5.75 5.46
C ASN A 118 11.33 -5.89 6.88
N VAL A 119 10.88 -5.05 7.82
CA VAL A 119 11.37 -5.07 9.21
C VAL A 119 10.93 -6.34 9.93
N ALA A 120 9.67 -6.77 9.78
CA ALA A 120 9.16 -8.00 10.39
C ALA A 120 9.91 -9.26 9.94
N LEU A 121 10.52 -9.22 8.76
CA LEU A 121 11.30 -10.32 8.17
C LEU A 121 12.82 -10.16 8.35
N GLY A 122 13.28 -9.21 9.17
CA GLY A 122 14.69 -9.05 9.55
C GLY A 122 15.50 -8.06 8.70
N GLY A 123 14.84 -7.32 7.81
CA GLY A 123 15.42 -6.19 7.10
C GLY A 123 15.58 -4.95 7.99
N SER A 124 16.14 -3.87 7.43
CA SER A 124 16.27 -2.56 8.08
C SER A 124 15.75 -1.43 7.20
N LEU A 125 15.63 -0.22 7.76
CA LEU A 125 15.16 0.96 7.05
C LEU A 125 16.17 2.10 7.16
N HIS A 126 16.23 2.95 6.13
CA HIS A 126 16.77 4.29 6.26
C HIS A 126 15.70 5.20 6.87
N GLN A 127 16.02 5.85 8.00
CA GLN A 127 15.10 6.79 8.66
C GLN A 127 14.81 8.04 7.81
N ALA A 128 15.81 8.49 7.02
CA ALA A 128 15.72 9.63 6.11
C ALA A 128 16.39 9.28 4.78
N VAL A 129 15.64 8.62 3.87
CA VAL A 129 16.19 8.11 2.60
C VAL A 129 16.78 9.22 1.71
N HIS A 130 16.21 10.42 1.79
CA HIS A 130 16.63 11.59 1.03
C HIS A 130 18.02 12.13 1.42
N GLU A 131 18.57 11.68 2.54
CA GLU A 131 19.93 12.05 2.97
C GLU A 131 20.97 10.96 2.71
N VAL A 132 20.53 9.78 2.28
CA VAL A 132 21.46 8.72 1.92
C VAL A 132 22.12 9.10 0.59
N PRO A 133 23.46 9.10 0.49
CA PRO A 133 24.13 9.40 -0.76
C PRO A 133 23.59 8.54 -1.91
N GLN A 134 23.48 9.13 -3.10
CA GLN A 134 22.97 8.49 -4.33
C GLN A 134 21.46 8.18 -4.35
N HIS A 135 20.73 8.39 -3.26
CA HIS A 135 19.28 8.27 -3.24
C HIS A 135 18.61 9.57 -3.65
N ARG A 136 17.45 9.47 -4.29
CA ARG A 136 16.62 10.62 -4.67
C ARG A 136 15.80 11.08 -3.45
N ASP A 137 15.32 12.32 -3.47
CA ASP A 137 14.28 12.70 -2.51
C ASP A 137 12.95 12.06 -2.93
N HIS A 138 12.43 11.19 -2.07
CA HIS A 138 11.21 10.41 -2.29
C HIS A 138 10.00 10.98 -1.55
N ARG A 139 10.16 12.10 -0.83
CA ARG A 139 9.09 12.76 -0.09
C ARG A 139 8.14 13.49 -1.04
N GLY A 140 6.88 13.59 -0.63
CA GLY A 140 5.93 14.46 -1.31
C GLY A 140 6.23 15.92 -0.99
N ALA A 141 6.01 16.83 -1.94
CA ALA A 141 6.07 18.26 -1.66
C ALA A 141 4.96 18.63 -0.65
N ASN A 142 5.35 19.06 0.56
CA ASN A 142 4.44 19.24 1.69
C ASN A 142 3.34 20.29 1.43
N ASP A 143 3.65 21.34 0.66
CA ASP A 143 2.74 22.46 0.38
C ASP A 143 2.05 22.35 -1.00
N ALA A 144 2.28 21.26 -1.72
CA ALA A 144 1.68 21.06 -3.04
C ALA A 144 0.24 20.54 -2.92
N PRO A 145 -0.64 20.88 -3.88
CA PRO A 145 -1.95 20.26 -3.99
C PRO A 145 -1.86 18.73 -3.99
N VAL A 146 -2.88 18.04 -3.45
CA VAL A 146 -2.92 16.58 -3.33
C VAL A 146 -2.62 15.89 -4.67
N GLU A 147 -3.14 16.44 -5.76
CA GLU A 147 -2.98 15.94 -7.12
C GLU A 147 -1.53 15.99 -7.59
N VAL A 148 -0.79 17.03 -7.18
CA VAL A 148 0.63 17.20 -7.49
C VAL A 148 1.46 16.28 -6.58
N ARG A 149 1.17 16.28 -5.28
CA ARG A 149 1.86 15.45 -4.29
C ARG A 149 1.79 13.95 -4.62
N TYR A 150 0.69 13.53 -5.23
CA TYR A 150 0.45 12.14 -5.61
C TYR A 150 0.56 11.89 -7.13
N GLY A 151 1.04 12.88 -7.89
CA GLY A 151 1.38 12.72 -9.29
C GLY A 151 2.59 11.81 -9.49
N PHE A 152 2.90 11.49 -10.76
CA PHE A 152 4.10 10.73 -11.08
C PHE A 152 5.36 11.50 -10.67
N ALA A 153 6.26 10.82 -9.97
CA ALA A 153 7.49 11.37 -9.40
C ALA A 153 8.73 10.82 -10.09
N HIS A 154 8.77 9.51 -10.34
CA HIS A 154 9.88 8.85 -11.02
C HIS A 154 9.44 7.55 -11.69
N THR A 155 10.38 6.96 -12.44
CA THR A 155 10.22 5.68 -13.12
C THR A 155 10.77 4.55 -12.24
N VAL A 156 10.16 3.37 -12.30
CA VAL A 156 10.69 2.13 -11.73
C VAL A 156 10.74 1.04 -12.80
N ASN A 157 11.75 0.18 -12.70
CA ASN A 157 11.85 -1.01 -13.52
C ASN A 157 11.10 -2.14 -12.84
N VAL A 158 10.32 -2.89 -13.62
CA VAL A 158 9.67 -4.12 -13.16
C VAL A 158 10.62 -5.28 -13.42
N GLU A 159 10.78 -6.16 -12.43
CA GLU A 159 11.62 -7.36 -12.54
C GLU A 159 11.03 -8.34 -13.58
N PRO A 160 11.80 -8.73 -14.61
CA PRO A 160 11.34 -9.66 -15.64
C PRO A 160 10.97 -11.04 -15.07
N GLY A 161 9.85 -11.61 -15.53
CA GLY A 161 9.33 -12.90 -15.09
C GLY A 161 8.66 -12.87 -13.70
N GLY A 162 8.64 -11.72 -13.02
CA GLY A 162 7.92 -11.56 -11.77
C GLY A 162 6.41 -11.40 -11.96
N THR A 163 5.63 -11.63 -10.91
CA THR A 163 4.17 -11.48 -10.95
C THR A 163 3.77 -10.06 -11.36
N LEU A 164 4.51 -9.04 -10.92
CA LEU A 164 4.19 -7.66 -11.27
C LEU A 164 4.26 -7.38 -12.78
N GLU A 165 5.20 -8.00 -13.49
CA GLU A 165 5.29 -7.90 -14.95
C GLU A 165 4.03 -8.48 -15.60
N GLN A 166 3.52 -9.59 -15.11
CA GLN A 166 2.29 -10.22 -15.61
C GLN A 166 1.05 -9.36 -15.35
N ILE A 167 0.99 -8.68 -14.20
CA ILE A 167 -0.13 -7.79 -13.87
C ILE A 167 -0.12 -6.52 -14.71
N ILE A 168 1.04 -5.86 -14.80
CA ILE A 168 1.19 -4.53 -15.43
C ILE A 168 1.32 -4.66 -16.94
N GLY A 169 2.00 -5.69 -17.43
CA GLY A 169 2.28 -5.90 -18.85
C GLY A 169 3.20 -4.86 -19.49
N ALA A 170 3.86 -4.02 -18.67
CA ALA A 170 4.72 -2.94 -19.12
C ALA A 170 5.89 -2.70 -18.15
N SER A 171 7.06 -2.42 -18.72
CA SER A 171 8.26 -1.99 -18.02
C SER A 171 9.04 -1.07 -18.96
N PRO A 172 9.54 0.10 -18.51
CA PRO A 172 9.42 0.62 -17.15
C PRO A 172 8.06 1.32 -16.89
N VAL A 173 7.73 1.60 -15.63
CA VAL A 173 6.48 2.31 -15.25
C VAL A 173 6.72 3.57 -14.43
N GLU A 174 5.87 4.58 -14.62
CA GLU A 174 5.87 5.81 -13.82
C GLU A 174 5.06 5.63 -12.54
N VAL A 175 5.59 6.12 -11.43
CA VAL A 175 5.06 5.92 -10.08
C VAL A 175 5.07 7.20 -9.30
N ASN A 176 4.17 7.32 -8.31
CA ASN A 176 4.22 8.41 -7.34
C ASN A 176 5.14 8.05 -6.16
N SER A 177 5.61 9.06 -5.42
CA SER A 177 6.47 8.84 -4.26
C SER A 177 6.15 9.85 -3.17
N VAL A 178 5.73 9.37 -2.00
CA VAL A 178 5.49 10.20 -0.80
C VAL A 178 6.00 9.52 0.47
N HIS A 179 7.29 9.20 0.53
CA HIS A 179 7.88 8.56 1.70
C HIS A 179 9.23 9.17 2.11
N GLY A 180 9.41 9.36 3.42
CA GLY A 180 10.67 9.82 4.02
C GLY A 180 11.58 8.67 4.46
N GLN A 181 10.99 7.57 4.92
CA GLN A 181 11.69 6.31 5.17
C GLN A 181 11.83 5.49 3.89
N GLY A 182 12.87 4.66 3.81
CA GLY A 182 13.10 3.72 2.70
C GLY A 182 13.71 2.43 3.20
N VAL A 183 13.71 1.37 2.37
CA VAL A 183 14.43 0.12 2.71
C VAL A 183 15.93 0.42 2.79
N GLY A 184 16.56 -0.01 3.89
CA GLY A 184 18.01 0.02 4.06
C GLY A 184 18.59 -1.32 3.61
N ARG A 185 18.54 -2.32 4.48
CA ARG A 185 18.79 -3.73 4.12
C ARG A 185 17.46 -4.41 3.83
N LEU A 186 17.33 -5.03 2.65
CA LEU A 186 16.19 -5.88 2.36
C LEU A 186 16.31 -7.19 3.16
N ALA A 187 15.21 -7.71 3.67
CA ALA A 187 15.19 -9.01 4.34
C ALA A 187 15.63 -10.12 3.39
N ASP A 188 16.44 -11.07 3.88
CA ASP A 188 17.01 -12.15 3.04
C ASP A 188 15.92 -12.99 2.35
N VAL A 189 14.81 -13.25 3.04
CA VAL A 189 13.66 -13.98 2.49
C VAL A 189 12.93 -13.21 1.37
N MET A 190 13.22 -11.92 1.20
CA MET A 190 12.67 -11.08 0.13
C MET A 190 13.67 -10.89 -1.01
N HIS A 191 14.93 -11.32 -0.88
CA HIS A 191 15.93 -11.18 -1.94
C HIS A 191 15.72 -12.14 -3.10
N ASP A 192 15.09 -13.29 -2.85
CA ASP A 192 14.98 -14.36 -3.83
C ASP A 192 13.52 -14.59 -4.20
N SER A 193 13.05 -13.85 -5.20
CA SER A 193 11.72 -14.03 -5.80
C SER A 193 11.54 -15.42 -6.44
N LYS A 194 12.62 -16.22 -6.55
CA LYS A 194 12.59 -17.63 -6.97
C LYS A 194 12.74 -18.62 -5.82
N ALA A 195 13.18 -18.19 -4.63
CA ALA A 195 13.16 -19.05 -3.44
C ALA A 195 11.70 -19.21 -3.00
N GLN A 196 11.15 -20.37 -3.33
CA GLN A 196 9.78 -20.85 -3.12
C GLN A 196 9.33 -20.93 -1.64
N GLN A 197 9.90 -20.15 -0.72
CA GLN A 197 9.59 -20.31 0.70
C GLN A 197 8.23 -19.71 1.08
N PHE A 198 7.75 -18.68 0.36
CA PHE A 198 6.41 -18.12 0.54
C PHE A 198 5.79 -17.73 -0.81
N GLN A 199 4.94 -18.60 -1.36
CA GLN A 199 4.25 -18.36 -2.65
C GLN A 199 3.22 -17.21 -2.62
N SER A 200 2.96 -16.61 -1.44
CA SER A 200 1.88 -15.64 -1.20
C SER A 200 2.36 -14.21 -0.87
N VAL A 201 3.65 -13.90 -1.06
CA VAL A 201 4.21 -12.56 -0.77
C VAL A 201 4.29 -11.72 -2.04
N TYR A 202 3.51 -10.65 -2.11
CA TYR A 202 3.61 -9.64 -3.18
C TYR A 202 4.02 -8.30 -2.59
N TYR A 203 5.15 -7.76 -3.04
CA TYR A 203 5.63 -6.47 -2.55
C TYR A 203 5.97 -5.48 -3.68
N LEU A 204 5.80 -4.20 -3.37
CA LEU A 204 6.03 -3.09 -4.28
C LEU A 204 6.88 -2.03 -3.59
N GLN A 205 8.09 -1.80 -4.10
CA GLN A 205 8.93 -0.68 -3.67
C GLN A 205 8.66 0.55 -4.54
N GLY A 206 8.53 1.73 -3.94
CA GLY A 206 8.38 3.00 -4.65
C GLY A 206 6.95 3.43 -5.00
N PHE A 207 5.94 2.96 -4.26
CA PHE A 207 4.54 3.33 -4.53
C PHE A 207 3.83 3.90 -3.31
N SER A 208 3.14 5.01 -3.51
CA SER A 208 2.48 5.77 -2.45
C SER A 208 0.97 5.93 -2.66
N GLY A 209 0.29 4.81 -2.96
CA GLY A 209 -1.13 4.58 -2.67
C GLY A 209 -2.17 5.62 -3.13
N HIS A 210 -1.87 6.48 -4.10
CA HIS A 210 -2.80 7.51 -4.57
C HIS A 210 -2.61 7.73 -6.08
N GLY A 211 -3.11 6.79 -6.86
CA GLY A 211 -3.15 6.89 -8.31
C GLY A 211 -4.38 6.16 -8.82
N LEU A 212 -5.24 6.84 -9.59
CA LEU A 212 -6.50 6.29 -10.11
C LEU A 212 -6.34 4.95 -10.87
N ALA A 213 -5.17 4.69 -11.46
CA ALA A 213 -4.87 3.44 -12.17
C ALA A 213 -4.47 2.30 -11.21
N LEU A 214 -3.82 2.62 -10.09
CA LEU A 214 -3.28 1.64 -9.16
C LEU A 214 -4.28 1.17 -8.12
N THR A 215 -5.35 1.91 -7.86
CA THR A 215 -6.50 1.42 -7.09
C THR A 215 -7.14 0.21 -7.79
N GLY A 216 -7.22 0.24 -9.12
CA GLY A 216 -7.67 -0.90 -9.93
C GLY A 216 -6.66 -2.05 -10.00
N LEU A 217 -5.36 -1.74 -10.10
CA LEU A 217 -4.29 -2.75 -10.10
C LEU A 217 -4.08 -3.41 -8.73
N ALA A 218 -4.21 -2.66 -7.64
CA ALA A 218 -4.24 -3.17 -6.27
C ALA A 218 -5.44 -4.11 -6.08
N GLY A 219 -6.60 -3.75 -6.62
CA GLY A 219 -7.76 -4.62 -6.62
C GLY A 219 -7.55 -5.89 -7.44
N LYS A 220 -6.95 -5.78 -8.63
CA LYS A 220 -6.56 -6.93 -9.47
C LYS A 220 -5.53 -7.83 -8.76
N LEU A 221 -4.49 -7.25 -8.17
CA LEU A 221 -3.45 -7.96 -7.42
C LEU A 221 -4.02 -8.70 -6.21
N VAL A 222 -4.83 -8.02 -5.40
CA VAL A 222 -5.50 -8.63 -4.23
C VAL A 222 -6.42 -9.76 -4.69
N ALA A 223 -7.19 -9.56 -5.76
CA ALA A 223 -8.09 -10.61 -6.25
C ALA A 223 -7.37 -11.80 -6.92
N GLU A 224 -6.30 -11.57 -7.67
CA GLU A 224 -5.49 -12.64 -8.28
C GLU A 224 -4.74 -13.43 -7.22
N ALA A 225 -4.22 -12.75 -6.18
CA ALA A 225 -3.58 -13.39 -5.05
C ALA A 225 -4.57 -14.23 -4.21
N ILE A 226 -5.84 -13.82 -4.11
CA ILE A 226 -6.88 -14.50 -3.33
C ILE A 226 -7.57 -15.65 -4.07
N ASP A 227 -7.90 -15.49 -5.37
CA ASP A 227 -8.70 -16.49 -6.10
C ASP A 227 -7.84 -17.52 -6.88
N GLY A 228 -6.51 -17.34 -6.93
CA GLY A 228 -5.59 -18.19 -7.70
C GLY A 228 -5.86 -18.22 -9.21
N ASN A 229 -6.75 -17.35 -9.71
CA ASN A 229 -7.17 -17.27 -11.11
C ASN A 229 -7.71 -15.86 -11.46
N ALA A 230 -7.11 -15.23 -12.47
CA ALA A 230 -7.45 -13.88 -12.97
C ALA A 230 -8.80 -13.78 -13.73
N SER A 231 -9.51 -14.90 -13.91
CA SER A 231 -10.70 -15.03 -14.78
C SER A 231 -11.83 -14.02 -14.54
N ARG A 232 -11.93 -13.42 -13.35
CA ARG A 232 -12.96 -12.42 -13.02
C ARG A 232 -12.59 -10.97 -13.35
N PHE A 233 -11.33 -10.69 -13.71
CA PHE A 233 -10.88 -9.36 -14.16
C PHE A 233 -10.93 -9.17 -15.67
N ASP A 234 -11.29 -10.20 -16.43
CA ASP A 234 -11.53 -10.11 -17.86
C ASP A 234 -12.55 -9.03 -18.21
N THR A 235 -13.51 -8.74 -17.33
CA THR A 235 -14.50 -7.68 -17.55
C THR A 235 -13.88 -6.28 -17.50
N PHE A 236 -12.91 -6.03 -16.60
CA PHE A 236 -12.22 -4.73 -16.48
C PHE A 236 -11.05 -4.58 -17.45
N ALA A 237 -10.31 -5.66 -17.74
CA ALA A 237 -9.28 -5.68 -18.79
C ALA A 237 -9.88 -5.48 -20.20
N ARG A 238 -11.16 -5.82 -20.41
CA ARG A 238 -11.92 -5.52 -21.64
C ARG A 238 -12.45 -4.08 -21.71
N ILE A 239 -12.37 -3.31 -20.63
CA ILE A 239 -12.70 -1.87 -20.68
C ILE A 239 -11.59 -1.17 -21.45
N ARG A 240 -11.82 -0.93 -22.74
CA ARG A 240 -10.95 -0.07 -23.54
C ARG A 240 -10.94 1.33 -22.93
N HIS A 241 -9.86 1.67 -22.23
CA HIS A 241 -9.55 3.04 -21.84
C HIS A 241 -9.35 3.87 -23.12
N ARG A 242 -10.42 4.51 -23.58
CA ARG A 242 -10.33 5.46 -24.68
C ARG A 242 -9.53 6.68 -24.19
N PRO A 243 -8.62 7.24 -25.01
CA PRO A 243 -8.00 8.50 -24.68
C PRO A 243 -9.10 9.54 -24.38
N PHE A 244 -8.92 10.29 -23.28
CA PHE A 244 -9.86 11.34 -22.90
C PHE A 244 -10.02 12.32 -24.08
N PRO A 245 -11.25 12.64 -24.52
CA PRO A 245 -11.44 13.54 -25.65
C PRO A 245 -10.75 14.88 -25.40
N GLY A 246 -9.79 15.24 -26.26
CA GLY A 246 -8.93 16.43 -26.10
C GLY A 246 -7.64 16.24 -25.30
N GLY A 247 -7.27 14.99 -24.99
CA GLY A 247 -5.95 14.64 -24.45
C GLY A 247 -5.64 15.26 -23.07
N ARG A 248 -4.34 15.38 -22.75
CA ARG A 248 -3.87 15.85 -21.44
C ARG A 248 -4.30 17.30 -21.14
N LEU A 249 -4.48 18.11 -22.18
CA LEU A 249 -4.87 19.53 -22.06
C LEU A 249 -6.32 19.71 -21.59
N LEU A 250 -7.24 18.82 -21.96
CA LEU A 250 -8.63 18.88 -21.50
C LEU A 250 -8.91 17.96 -20.31
N ARG A 251 -8.12 16.90 -20.13
CA ARG A 251 -8.29 15.93 -19.03
C ARG A 251 -8.16 16.58 -17.66
N THR A 252 -7.12 17.37 -17.43
CA THR A 252 -6.86 17.97 -16.11
C THR A 252 -7.90 19.04 -15.77
N PRO A 253 -8.24 20.00 -16.68
CA PRO A 253 -9.31 20.96 -16.41
C PRO A 253 -10.68 20.31 -16.18
N ALA A 254 -11.02 19.25 -16.92
CA ALA A 254 -12.29 18.54 -16.74
C ALA A 254 -12.36 17.79 -15.40
N LEU A 255 -11.24 17.20 -14.96
CA LEU A 255 -11.15 16.58 -13.64
C LEU A 255 -11.34 17.61 -12.52
N VAL A 256 -10.68 18.77 -12.64
CA VAL A 256 -10.81 19.88 -11.69
C VAL A 256 -12.25 20.41 -11.66
N ALA A 257 -12.88 20.58 -12.81
CA ALA A 257 -14.29 21.00 -12.91
C ALA A 257 -15.24 19.97 -12.29
N GLY A 258 -15.02 18.67 -12.52
CA GLY A 258 -15.79 17.59 -11.90
C GLY A 258 -15.64 17.59 -10.38
N MET A 259 -14.42 17.74 -9.87
CA MET A 259 -14.16 17.83 -8.43
C MET A 259 -14.82 19.07 -7.81
N ALA A 260 -14.77 20.22 -8.49
CA ALA A 260 -15.42 21.44 -8.05
C ALA A 260 -16.96 21.30 -8.01
N TYR A 261 -17.55 20.64 -9.01
CA TYR A 261 -18.98 20.35 -9.06
C TYR A 261 -19.43 19.50 -7.86
N TYR A 262 -18.72 18.39 -7.58
CA TYR A 262 -19.07 17.54 -6.44
C TYR A 262 -18.83 18.24 -5.10
N ARG A 263 -17.78 19.06 -4.99
CA ARG A 263 -17.55 19.88 -3.81
C ARG A 263 -18.66 20.89 -3.58
N LEU A 264 -19.25 21.45 -4.64
CA LEU A 264 -20.41 22.33 -4.54
C LEU A 264 -21.66 21.55 -4.11
N LYS A 265 -21.83 20.34 -4.63
CA LYS A 265 -22.95 19.46 -4.30
C LYS A 265 -22.90 18.97 -2.84
N ASP A 266 -21.71 18.75 -2.30
CA ASP A 266 -21.51 18.36 -0.90
C ASP A 266 -21.73 19.52 0.09
N LEU A 267 -21.77 20.76 -0.42
CA LEU A 267 -22.05 21.98 0.36
C LEU A 267 -23.53 22.40 0.32
N LEU A 268 -24.35 21.74 -0.52
CA LEU A 268 -25.79 21.92 -0.65
C LEU A 268 -26.55 20.80 0.06
#